data_AF-A0A6J4FP86-F1
#
_entry.id   AF-A0A6J4FP86-F1
#
_cell.length_a   1.000
_cell.length_b   1.000
_cell.length_c   1.000
_cell.angle_alpha   90.00
_cell.angle_beta   90.00
_cell.angle_gamma   90.00
#
_symmetry.space_group_name_H-M   'P 1'
#
loop_
_entity.id
_entity.type
_entity.pdbx_description
1 polymer ?
#
loop_
_entity_poly.entity_id
_entity_poly.type
_entity_poly.pdbx_seq_one_letter_code
_entity_poly.pdbx_strand_id
1 'polypeptide(L)' 'MPRIEFAHLSPSERLELIEALWESLDAADIPLTKEQGEEFDRRLATADADLPASVPWEAIRAEAASRYR' A
#
# COMPACT_ATOMS: atom_id res chain seq x y z
N MET A 1 16.55 13.45 -9.08
CA MET A 1 15.91 13.52 -7.76
C MET A 1 16.96 13.25 -6.70
N PRO A 2 17.08 14.08 -5.66
CA PRO A 2 18.00 13.80 -4.55
C PRO A 2 17.62 12.46 -3.92
N ARG A 3 18.64 11.68 -3.53
CA ARG A 3 18.46 10.40 -2.85
C ARG A 3 18.41 10.67 -1.35
N ILE A 4 17.37 10.19 -0.67
CA ILE A 4 17.33 10.17 0.79
C ILE A 4 18.28 9.05 1.23
N GLU A 5 19.32 9.40 1.98
CA GLU A 5 20.31 8.45 2.47
C GLU A 5 19.87 7.88 3.83
N PHE A 6 19.38 6.64 3.85
CA PHE A 6 18.91 5.93 5.06
C PHE A 6 19.66 4.61 5.30
N ALA A 7 20.73 4.35 4.55
CA ALA A 7 21.49 3.10 4.63
C ALA A 7 22.12 2.86 6.02
N HIS A 8 22.36 3.93 6.77
CA HIS A 8 22.88 3.91 8.14
C HIS A 8 21.87 3.42 9.18
N LEU A 9 20.57 3.40 8.85
CA LEU A 9 19.52 2.91 9.73
C LEU A 9 19.49 1.37 9.72
N SER A 10 19.33 0.81 10.90
CA SER A 10 18.95 -0.60 11.09
C SER A 10 17.59 -0.90 10.46
N PRO A 11 17.25 -2.18 10.21
CA PRO A 11 15.94 -2.54 9.67
C PRO A 11 14.76 -2.02 10.50
N SER A 12 14.86 -2.02 11.83
CA SER A 12 13.80 -1.50 12.71
C SER A 12 13.63 0.01 12.57
N GLU A 13 14.73 0.77 12.60
CA GLU A 13 14.69 2.23 12.41
C GLU A 13 14.17 2.61 11.02
N ARG A 14 14.37 1.75 10.00
CA ARG A 14 13.76 1.97 8.68
C ARG A 14 12.24 1.80 8.71
N LEU A 15 11.72 0.87 9.50
CA LEU A 15 10.27 0.71 9.66
C LEU A 15 9.67 1.90 10.40
N GLU A 16 10.32 2.38 11.45
CA GLU A 16 9.92 3.60 12.17
C GLU A 16 9.95 4.83 11.24
N LEU A 17 10.98 4.94 10.39
CA LEU A 17 11.04 6.00 9.39
C LEU A 17 9.89 5.89 8.37
N ILE A 18 9.55 4.68 7.91
CA ILE A 18 8.42 4.47 6.99
C ILE A 18 7.11 4.94 7.64
N GLU A 19 6.89 4.57 8.90
CA GLU A 19 5.72 5.00 9.66
C GLU A 19 5.67 6.52 9.82
N ALA A 20 6.77 7.14 10.28
CA ALA A 20 6.84 8.59 10.44
C ALA A 20 6.64 9.35 9.12
N LEU A 21 7.18 8.84 8.01
CA LEU A 21 6.95 9.41 6.68
C LEU A 21 5.48 9.27 6.26
N TRP A 22 4.86 8.13 6.55
CA TRP A 22 3.44 7.92 6.26
C TRP A 22 2.55 8.86 7.07
N GLU A 23 2.83 9.03 8.37
CA GLU A 23 2.11 9.97 9.25
C GLU A 23 2.35 11.43 8.89
N SER A 24 3.44 11.75 8.19
CA SER A 24 3.75 13.13 7.78
C SER A 24 2.94 13.63 6.58
N LEU A 25 2.13 12.76 5.95
CA LEU A 25 1.37 13.06 4.74
C LEU A 25 -0.12 13.23 5.07
N ASP A 26 -0.70 14.34 4.63
CA ASP A 26 -2.15 14.54 4.63
C ASP A 26 -2.76 14.10 3.29
N ALA A 27 -4.07 13.81 3.30
CA ALA A 27 -4.79 13.46 2.07
C ALA A 27 -4.72 14.57 0.99
N ALA A 28 -4.50 15.81 1.41
CA ALA A 28 -4.32 16.95 0.50
C ALA A 28 -2.96 16.94 -0.23
N ASP A 29 -1.94 16.28 0.33
CA ASP A 29 -0.61 16.17 -0.28
C ASP A 29 -0.60 15.15 -1.43
N ILE A 30 -1.53 14.19 -1.39
CA ILE A 30 -1.67 13.13 -2.38
C ILE A 30 -3.12 13.07 -2.90
N PRO A 31 -3.57 14.12 -3.62
CA PRO A 31 -4.94 14.17 -4.09
C PRO A 31 -5.19 13.08 -5.12
N LEU A 32 -6.28 12.35 -4.95
CA LEU A 32 -6.75 11.38 -5.93
C LEU A 32 -7.29 12.11 -7.17
N THR A 33 -7.12 11.51 -8.35
CA THR A 33 -7.95 11.93 -9.49
C THR A 33 -9.41 11.62 -9.20
N LYS A 34 -10.31 12.31 -9.89
CA LYS A 34 -11.75 12.07 -9.76
C LYS A 34 -12.09 10.61 -10.02
N GLU A 35 -11.51 10.03 -11.06
CA GLU A 35 -11.75 8.65 -11.47
C GLU A 35 -11.23 7.65 -10.44
N GLN A 36 -10.11 7.95 -9.78
CA GLN A 36 -9.59 7.12 -8.68
C GLN A 36 -10.52 7.17 -7.47
N GLY A 37 -11.01 8.36 -7.10
CA GLY A 37 -11.98 8.52 -6.00
C GLY A 37 -13.26 7.73 -6.26
N GLU A 38 -13.85 7.89 -7.46
CA GLU A 38 -15.07 7.16 -7.87
C GLU A 38 -14.86 5.64 -7.84
N GLU A 39 -13.69 5.15 -8.24
CA GLU A 39 -13.37 3.72 -8.19
C GLU A 39 -13.22 3.20 -6.75
N PHE A 40 -12.61 3.98 -5.85
CA PHE A 40 -12.54 3.61 -4.43
C PHE A 40 -13.93 3.57 -3.80
N ASP A 41 -14.77 4.57 -4.06
CA ASP A 41 -16.15 4.61 -3.57
C ASP A 41 -16.94 3.40 -4.04
N ARG A 42 -16.81 3.05 -5.33
CA ARG A 42 -17.46 1.86 -5.91
C ARG A 42 -17.00 0.58 -5.20
N ARG A 43 -15.69 0.37 -5.03
CA ARG A 43 -15.13 -0.83 -4.38
C ARG A 43 -15.51 -0.95 -2.92
N LEU A 44 -15.55 0.18 -2.20
CA LEU A 44 -15.96 0.18 -0.80
C LEU A 44 -17.44 -0.21 -0.68
N ALA A 45 -18.29 0.31 -1.57
CA ALA A 45 -19.71 -0.02 -1.61
C ALA A 45 -19.99 -1.49 -1.97
N THR A 46 -19.12 -2.14 -2.75
CA THR A 46 -19.29 -3.53 -3.20
C THR A 46 -18.40 -4.54 -2.47
N ALA A 47 -17.62 -4.13 -1.48
CA ALA A 47 -16.56 -4.95 -0.87
C ALA A 47 -17.06 -6.33 -0.38
N ASP A 48 -18.18 -6.36 0.35
CA ASP A 48 -18.76 -7.61 0.86
C ASP A 48 -19.28 -8.53 -0.26
N ALA A 49 -19.88 -7.93 -1.29
CA ALA A 49 -20.40 -8.66 -2.44
C ALA A 49 -19.28 -9.19 -3.35
N ASP A 50 -18.15 -8.48 -3.39
CA ASP A 50 -16.97 -8.84 -4.18
C ASP A 50 -16.08 -9.87 -3.46
N LEU A 51 -16.22 -10.02 -2.13
CA LEU A 51 -15.39 -10.91 -1.32
C LEU A 51 -15.35 -12.37 -1.83
N PRO A 52 -16.47 -13.01 -2.25
CA PRO A 52 -16.43 -14.36 -2.80
C PRO A 52 -15.62 -14.49 -4.11
N ALA A 53 -15.45 -13.40 -4.85
CA ALA A 53 -14.63 -13.33 -6.06
C ALA A 53 -13.18 -12.91 -5.78
N SER A 54 -12.85 -12.58 -4.54
CA SER A 54 -11.49 -12.17 -4.15
C SER A 54 -10.52 -13.36 -4.12
N VAL A 55 -9.24 -13.07 -4.34
CA VAL A 55 -8.17 -14.07 -4.18
C VAL A 55 -7.70 -14.06 -2.73
N PRO A 56 -7.66 -15.20 -2.04
CA PRO A 56 -7.13 -15.27 -0.68
C PRO A 56 -5.70 -14.75 -0.60
N TRP A 57 -5.38 -14.03 0.47
CA TRP A 57 -4.04 -13.45 0.68
C TRP A 57 -2.94 -14.52 0.64
N GLU A 58 -3.23 -15.70 1.18
CA GLU A 58 -2.32 -16.84 1.22
C GLU A 58 -1.92 -17.30 -0.18
N ALA A 59 -2.86 -17.26 -1.14
CA ALA A 59 -2.60 -17.63 -2.53
C ALA A 59 -1.69 -16.61 -3.22
N ILE A 60 -1.98 -15.32 -3.06
CA ILE A 60 -1.14 -14.23 -3.59
C ILE A 60 0.26 -14.26 -2.96
N ARG A 61 0.35 -14.48 -1.65
CA ARG A 61 1.62 -14.58 -0.93
C ARG A 61 2.45 -15.77 -1.41
N ALA A 62 1.81 -16.93 -1.63
CA ALA A 62 2.49 -18.11 -2.16
C ALA A 62 3.00 -17.89 -3.59
N GLU A 63 2.21 -17.22 -4.44
CA GLU A 63 2.61 -16.84 -5.79
C GLU A 63 3.77 -15.83 -5.79
N ALA A 64 3.71 -14.79 -4.96
CA ALA A 64 4.79 -13.83 -4.84
C ALA A 64 6.08 -14.52 -4.38
N ALA A 65 6.00 -15.40 -3.37
CA ALA A 65 7.16 -16.12 -2.86
C ALA A 65 7.77 -17.08 -3.89
N SER A 66 6.99 -17.65 -4.82
CA SER A 66 7.52 -18.52 -5.88
C SER A 66 8.24 -17.75 -6.98
N ARG A 67 7.85 -16.48 -7.23
CA ARG A 67 8.48 -15.60 -8.23
C ARG A 67 9.85 -15.06 -7.82
N TYR A 68 10.15 -15.04 -6.52
CA TYR A 68 11.42 -14.53 -5.97
C TYR A 68 12.35 -15.63 -5.43
N ARG A 69 12.13 -16.89 -5.84
CA ARG A 69 13.11 -17.98 -5.73
C ARG A 69 13.89 -18.12 -7.02
#